data_AF-A0A965S7J3-F1
#
_entry.id   AF-A0A965S7J3-F1
#
_cell.length_a   1.000
_cell.length_b   1.000
_cell.length_c   1.000
_cell.angle_alpha   90.00
_cell.angle_beta   90.00
_cell.angle_gamma   90.00
#
_symmetry.space_group_name_H-M   'P 1'
#
loop_
_entity.id
_entity.type
_entity.pdbx_description
1 polymer ?
#
loop_
_entity_poly.entity_id
_entity_poly.type
_entity_poly.pdbx_seq_one_letter_code
_entity_poly.pdbx_strand_id
1 'polypeptide(L)' 'MTVTVNGAARQMPADASVQTLVEALGLIGRRVAIERNGTIVSRSQWTEVTLLPDDRLEVVGAVGGG' A
#
# COMPACT_ATOMS: atom_id res chain seq x y z
N MET A 1 -2.28 -0.85 14.28
CA MET A 1 -2.80 -2.10 13.72
C MET A 1 -1.71 -2.79 12.92
N THR A 2 -1.78 -4.11 12.84
CA THR A 2 -0.82 -4.90 12.07
C THR A 2 -1.37 -5.15 10.68
N VAL A 3 -0.55 -4.87 9.66
CA VAL A 3 -0.77 -5.27 8.27
C VAL A 3 0.43 -6.08 7.80
N THR A 4 0.29 -6.84 6.72
CA THR A 4 1.41 -7.51 6.05
C THR A 4 1.77 -6.73 4.81
N VAL A 5 3.04 -6.39 4.62
CA VAL A 5 3.55 -5.66 3.45
C VAL A 5 4.70 -6.43 2.85
N ASN A 6 4.59 -6.88 1.60
CA ASN A 6 5.57 -7.72 0.92
C ASN A 6 5.99 -8.93 1.77
N GLY A 7 5.00 -9.61 2.39
CA GLY A 7 5.23 -10.73 3.29
C GLY A 7 5.73 -10.41 4.71
N ALA A 8 6.01 -9.14 5.03
CA ALA A 8 6.52 -8.74 6.35
C ALA A 8 5.45 -7.99 7.18
N ALA A 9 5.27 -8.38 8.45
CA ALA A 9 4.37 -7.69 9.36
C ALA A 9 4.86 -6.26 9.65
N ARG A 10 3.94 -5.29 9.62
CA ARG A 10 4.21 -3.88 9.87
C ARG A 10 3.12 -3.27 10.74
N GLN A 11 3.54 -2.46 11.72
CA GLN A 11 2.62 -1.63 12.49
C GLN A 11 2.31 -0.33 11.77
N MET A 12 1.02 0.01 11.73
CA MET A 12 0.48 1.24 11.17
C MET A 12 -0.52 1.89 12.15
N PRO A 13 -0.75 3.21 12.07
CA PRO A 13 -1.88 3.86 12.75
C PRO A 13 -3.22 3.18 12.45
N ALA A 14 -4.20 3.29 13.36
CA ALA A 14 -5.51 2.62 13.20
C ALA A 14 -6.33 3.18 12.03
N ASP A 15 -6.07 4.43 11.64
CA ASP A 15 -6.71 5.19 10.57
C ASP A 15 -5.80 5.34 9.34
N ALA A 16 -4.72 4.55 9.26
CA ALA A 16 -3.77 4.62 8.16
C ALA A 16 -4.44 4.32 6.81
N SER A 17 -4.18 5.17 5.83
CA SER A 17 -4.56 4.94 4.43
C SER A 17 -3.45 4.25 3.66
N VAL A 18 -3.72 3.85 2.42
CA VAL A 18 -2.69 3.40 1.48
C VAL A 18 -1.64 4.51 1.27
N GLN A 19 -2.05 5.78 1.21
CA GLN A 19 -1.13 6.92 1.14
C GLN A 19 -0.19 6.96 2.35
N THR A 20 -0.71 6.78 3.56
CA THR A 20 0.10 6.73 4.79
C THR A 20 1.15 5.62 4.73
N LEU A 21 0.80 4.45 4.17
CA LEU A 21 1.78 3.38 3.98
C LEU A 21 2.87 3.77 2.99
N VAL A 22 2.51 4.34 1.83
CA VAL A 22 3.47 4.76 0.81
C VAL A 22 4.46 5.78 1.37
N GLU A 23 3.98 6.73 2.19
CA GLU A 23 4.83 7.68 2.91
C GLU A 23 5.76 6.97 3.89
N ALA A 24 5.23 6.06 4.72
CA ALA A 24 6.01 5.30 5.70
C ALA A 24 7.04 4.33 5.07
N LEU A 25 6.87 4.00 3.79
CA LEU A 25 7.82 3.20 3.01
C LEU A 25 8.84 4.06 2.25
N GLY A 26 8.72 5.40 2.28
CA GLY A 26 9.59 6.29 1.51
C GLY A 26 9.39 6.13 -0.01
N LEU A 27 8.18 5.78 -0.44
CA LEU A 27 7.85 5.48 -1.83
C LEU A 27 7.14 6.65 -2.55
N ILE A 28 7.06 7.81 -1.92
CA ILE A 28 6.48 9.01 -2.52
C ILE A 28 7.25 9.37 -3.81
N GLY A 29 6.49 9.68 -4.86
CA GLY A 29 7.03 9.97 -6.20
C GLY A 29 7.58 8.75 -6.95
N ARG A 30 7.68 7.56 -6.34
CA ARG A 30 8.09 6.35 -7.05
C ARG A 30 6.97 5.87 -7.97
N ARG A 31 7.36 5.26 -9.10
CA ARG A 31 6.45 4.61 -10.04
C ARG A 31 6.16 3.17 -9.58
N VAL A 32 5.29 3.05 -8.58
CA VAL A 32 4.83 1.79 -7.99
C VAL A 32 3.30 1.74 -8.00
N ALA A 33 2.75 0.53 -7.98
CA ALA A 33 1.36 0.32 -7.62
C ALA A 33 1.29 -0.45 -6.28
N ILE A 34 0.17 -0.27 -5.58
CA ILE A 34 -0.12 -0.99 -4.34
C ILE A 34 -1.26 -1.97 -4.65
N GLU A 35 -1.03 -3.23 -4.39
CA GLU A 35 -2.07 -4.24 -4.34
C GLU A 35 -2.53 -4.41 -2.88
N ARG A 36 -3.83 -4.49 -2.66
CA ARG A 36 -4.45 -4.82 -1.37
C ARG A 36 -5.29 -6.08 -1.55
N ASN A 37 -4.93 -7.14 -0.82
CA ASN A 37 -5.64 -8.41 -0.80
C ASN A 37 -5.94 -8.96 -2.20
N GLY A 38 -4.98 -8.91 -3.13
CA GLY A 38 -5.18 -9.39 -4.51
C GLY A 38 -5.71 -8.33 -5.49
N THR A 39 -6.03 -7.11 -5.04
CA THR A 39 -6.64 -6.07 -5.87
C THR A 39 -5.79 -4.81 -5.92
N ILE A 40 -5.45 -4.32 -7.11
CA ILE A 40 -4.71 -3.07 -7.29
C ILE A 40 -5.54 -1.87 -6.79
N VAL A 41 -4.96 -1.08 -5.90
CA VAL A 41 -5.49 0.21 -5.47
C VAL A 41 -4.93 1.30 -6.37
N SER A 42 -5.80 1.93 -7.16
CA SER A 42 -5.40 3.04 -8.03
C SER A 42 -4.82 4.19 -7.21
N ARG A 43 -3.85 4.92 -7.79
CA ARG A 43 -3.14 6.00 -7.09
C ARG A 43 -4.08 7.11 -6.61
N SER A 44 -5.13 7.42 -7.37
CA SER A 44 -6.14 8.42 -6.97
C SER A 44 -6.93 8.02 -5.72
N GLN A 45 -7.02 6.73 -5.42
CA GLN A 45 -7.74 6.21 -4.26
C GLN A 45 -6.85 6.05 -3.01
N TRP A 46 -5.55 6.34 -3.10
CA TRP A 46 -4.63 6.07 -1.99
C TRP A 46 -4.98 6.83 -0.70
N THR A 47 -5.55 8.02 -0.81
CA THR A 47 -6.01 8.82 0.33
C THR A 47 -7.37 8.38 0.89
N GLU A 48 -8.17 7.67 0.10
CA GLU A 48 -9.54 7.26 0.45
C GLU A 48 -9.58 5.85 1.04
N VAL A 49 -8.67 4.98 0.60
CA VAL A 49 -8.64 3.58 1.03
C VAL A 49 -7.93 3.46 2.37
N THR A 50 -8.72 3.37 3.43
CA THR A 50 -8.25 3.01 4.77
C THR A 50 -7.85 1.55 4.84
N LEU A 51 -6.68 1.30 5.43
CA LEU A 51 -6.20 -0.04 5.73
C LEU A 51 -6.94 -0.61 6.94
N LEU A 52 -7.07 -1.92 6.99
CA LEU A 52 -7.68 -2.65 8.08
C LEU A 52 -6.65 -3.63 8.67
N PRO A 53 -6.84 -4.07 9.93
CA PRO A 53 -6.04 -5.14 10.49
C PRO A 53 -6.02 -6.36 9.56
N ASP A 54 -4.86 -7.01 9.48
CA ASP A 54 -4.62 -8.23 8.69
C ASP A 54 -4.68 -8.06 7.16
N ASP A 55 -4.81 -6.83 6.66
CA ASP A 55 -4.62 -6.54 5.23
C ASP A 55 -3.24 -6.99 4.75
N ARG A 56 -3.21 -7.57 3.55
CA ARG A 56 -2.00 -7.98 2.84
C ARG A 56 -1.76 -7.05 1.68
N LEU A 57 -0.68 -6.28 1.74
CA LEU A 57 -0.31 -5.34 0.72
C LEU A 57 0.96 -5.79 -0.01
N GLU A 58 0.96 -5.61 -1.32
CA GLU A 58 2.14 -5.84 -2.16
C GLU A 58 2.51 -4.54 -2.88
N VAL A 59 3.79 -4.18 -2.82
CA VAL A 59 4.35 -3.07 -3.59
C VAL A 59 4.85 -3.66 -4.90
N VAL A 60 4.07 -3.45 -5.96
CA VAL A 60 4.46 -3.93 -7.28
C VAL A 60 5.19 -2.82 -8.04
N GLY A 61 6.32 -3.16 -8.63
CA GLY A 61 7.00 -2.28 -9.58
C GLY A 61 6.07 -2.01 -10.77
N ALA A 62 6.13 -0.80 -11.34
CA ALA A 62 5.33 -0.51 -12.53
C ALA A 62 5.71 -1.48 -13.67
N VAL A 63 4.79 -2.37 -14.04
CA VAL A 63 4.84 -3.05 -15.33
C VAL A 63 4.53 -2.01 -16.40
N GLY A 64 5.58 -1.61 -17.11
CA GLY A 64 5.51 -0.76 -18.28
C GLY A 64 6.50 -1.30 -19.32
N GLY A 65 6.07 -2.29 -20.08
CA GLY A 65 6.52 -2.45 -21.45
C GLY A 65 5.84 -1.37 -22.28
N GLY A 66 6.59 -0.73 -23.18
CA GLY A 66 6.11 0.36 -24.04
C GLY A 66 5.07 -0.07 -25.07
#